data_AF-A0A6P5WHP1-F1
#
_entry.id   AF-A0A6P5WHP1-F1
#
_cell.length_a   1.000
_cell.length_b   1.000
_cell.length_c   1.000
_cell.angle_alpha   90.00
_cell.angle_beta   90.00
_cell.angle_gamma   90.00
#
_symmetry.space_group_name_H-M   'P 1'
#
loop_
_entity.id
_entity.type
_entity.pdbx_description
1 polymer ?
#
loop_
_entity_poly.entity_id
_entity_poly.type
_entity_poly.pdbx_seq_one_letter_code
_entity_poly.pdbx_strand_id
1 'polypeptide(L)'
;MTEEAASKLIPKVDGWSLVNEGGTLKLKRSWKVKSFTKGLELFQLVSDIAESEGHHPDLHLVGWNNVTIEIWTHAVGGLTENDFILAAKMNVLDLQHLLRKKKDG
;
A
#
# COMPACT_ATOMS: atom_id res chain seq x y z
N MET A 1 -6.96 -1.70 15.94
CA MET A 1 -5.89 -1.38 16.92
C MET A 1 -5.84 0.13 17.12
N THR A 2 -5.23 0.61 18.22
CA THR A 2 -5.09 2.06 18.44
C THR A 2 -3.97 2.64 17.58
N GLU A 3 -3.94 3.96 17.42
CA GLU A 3 -2.91 4.66 16.66
C GLU A 3 -1.52 4.50 17.28
N GLU A 4 -1.40 4.46 18.61
CA GLU A 4 -0.14 4.24 19.31
C GLU A 4 0.40 2.82 19.06
N ALA A 5 -0.48 1.82 19.01
CA ALA A 5 -0.10 0.45 18.67
C ALA A 5 0.35 0.36 17.20
N ALA A 6 -0.41 0.96 16.29
CA ALA A 6 -0.08 1.03 14.87
C ALA A 6 1.26 1.72 14.61
N SER A 7 1.53 2.83 15.32
CA SER A 7 2.77 3.61 15.19
C SER A 7 4.02 2.80 15.53
N LYS A 8 3.92 1.83 16.44
CA LYS A 8 5.02 0.91 16.79
C LYS A 8 5.32 -0.11 15.69
N LEU A 9 4.36 -0.37 14.79
CA LEU A 9 4.51 -1.34 13.70
C LEU A 9 5.00 -0.69 12.41
N ILE A 10 4.84 0.62 12.23
CA ILE A 10 5.27 1.34 11.02
C ILE A 10 6.73 1.12 10.63
N PRO A 11 7.71 1.09 11.57
CA PRO A 11 9.10 0.81 11.22
C PRO A 11 9.32 -0.57 10.57
N LYS A 12 8.36 -1.50 10.67
CA LYS A 12 8.44 -2.84 10.05
C LYS A 12 7.95 -2.87 8.59
N VAL A 13 7.35 -1.78 8.12
CA VAL A 13 6.73 -1.67 6.78
C VAL A 13 7.24 -0.40 6.09
N ASP A 14 8.52 -0.41 5.74
CA ASP A 14 9.20 0.78 5.19
C ASP A 14 8.48 1.37 3.97
N GLY A 15 8.37 2.70 3.94
CA GLY A 15 7.67 3.46 2.91
C GLY A 15 6.14 3.51 3.04
N TRP A 16 5.52 2.78 3.97
CA TRP A 16 4.12 2.96 4.33
C TRP A 16 3.95 4.10 5.35
N SER A 17 2.80 4.77 5.30
CA SER A 17 2.42 5.82 6.24
C SER A 17 1.09 5.49 6.92
N LEU A 18 0.94 5.89 8.18
CA LEU A 18 -0.37 5.94 8.84
C LEU A 18 -1.10 7.20 8.39
N VAL A 19 -2.35 7.01 7.98
CA VAL A 19 -3.27 8.11 7.66
C VAL A 19 -4.59 7.90 8.37
N ASN A 20 -5.17 8.98 8.87
CA ASN A 20 -6.52 8.99 9.40
C ASN A 20 -7.43 9.75 8.43
N GLU A 21 -8.29 9.02 7.75
CA GLU A 21 -9.21 9.56 6.76
C GLU A 21 -10.65 9.26 7.19
N GLY A 22 -11.44 10.31 7.43
CA GLY A 22 -12.84 10.16 7.86
C GLY A 22 -13.01 9.41 9.18
N GLY A 23 -12.02 9.47 10.09
CA GLY A 23 -12.03 8.74 11.36
C GLY A 23 -11.57 7.29 11.27
N THR A 24 -11.17 6.81 10.08
CA THR A 24 -10.62 5.47 9.88
C THR A 24 -9.10 5.55 9.73
N LEU A 25 -8.39 4.84 10.60
CA LEU A 25 -6.94 4.70 10.49
C LEU A 25 -6.60 3.66 9.41
N LYS A 26 -5.69 4.00 8.49
CA LYS A 26 -5.27 3.17 7.35
C LYS A 26 -3.76 3.20 7.18
N LEU A 27 -3.23 2.19 6.47
CA LEU A 27 -1.90 2.23 5.88
C LEU A 27 -2.00 2.74 4.45
N LYS A 28 -1.10 3.64 4.05
CA LYS A 28 -1.07 4.21 2.70
C LYS A 28 0.34 4.23 2.14
N ARG A 29 0.49 3.84 0.87
CA ARG A 29 1.75 3.96 0.14
C ARG A 29 1.49 4.35 -1.31
N SER A 30 2.32 5.24 -1.84
CA SER A 30 2.16 5.78 -3.20
C SER A 30 3.45 5.72 -4.01
N TRP A 31 3.27 5.54 -5.31
CA TRP A 31 4.34 5.45 -6.31
C TRP A 31 3.96 6.21 -7.58
N LYS A 32 4.98 6.80 -8.24
CA LYS A 32 4.85 7.27 -9.62
C LYS A 32 5.43 6.24 -10.57
N VAL A 33 4.59 5.65 -11.42
CA VAL A 33 4.99 4.65 -12.42
C VAL A 33 5.39 5.29 -13.76
N LYS A 34 6.08 4.53 -14.61
CA LYS A 34 6.56 5.03 -15.93
C LYS A 34 5.44 5.23 -16.96
N SER A 35 4.36 4.45 -16.87
CA SER A 35 3.22 4.50 -17.79
C SER A 35 1.97 3.91 -17.13
N PHE A 36 0.81 4.13 -17.75
CA PHE A 36 -0.46 3.55 -17.31
C PHE A 36 -0.41 2.03 -17.18
N THR A 37 0.16 1.34 -18.17
CA THR A 37 0.31 -0.12 -18.17
C THR A 37 1.21 -0.62 -17.04
N LYS A 38 2.25 0.14 -16.66
CA LYS A 38 3.07 -0.18 -15.46
C LYS A 38 2.31 0.02 -14.15
N GLY A 39 1.30 0.88 -14.13
CA GLY A 39 0.37 0.98 -13.00
C GLY A 39 -0.48 -0.28 -12.85
N LEU A 40 -1.02 -0.78 -13.97
CA LEU A 40 -1.78 -2.04 -13.98
C LEU A 40 -0.92 -3.25 -13.62
N GLU A 41 0.33 -3.30 -14.09
CA GLU A 41 1.28 -4.36 -13.72
C GLU A 41 1.58 -4.36 -12.21
N LEU A 42 1.73 -3.17 -11.61
CA LEU A 42 1.90 -3.05 -10.16
C LEU A 42 0.66 -3.58 -9.42
N PHE A 43 -0.54 -3.25 -9.89
CA PHE A 43 -1.77 -3.79 -9.30
C PHE A 43 -1.86 -5.31 -9.39
N GLN A 44 -1.47 -5.91 -10.51
CA GLN A 44 -1.46 -7.38 -10.60
C GLN A 44 -0.57 -8.01 -9.53
N LEU A 45 0.65 -7.51 -9.35
CA LEU A 45 1.56 -8.02 -8.31
C LEU A 45 0.98 -7.89 -6.90
N VAL A 46 0.27 -6.79 -6.64
CA VAL A 46 -0.39 -6.55 -5.35
C VAL A 46 -1.59 -7.48 -5.17
N SER A 47 -2.40 -7.66 -6.21
CA SER A 47 -3.56 -8.55 -6.20
C SER A 47 -3.15 -9.99 -5.94
N ASP A 48 -2.06 -10.49 -6.52
CA ASP A 48 -1.57 -11.85 -6.29
C ASP A 48 -1.23 -12.10 -4.80
N ILE A 49 -0.64 -11.10 -4.14
CA ILE A 49 -0.37 -11.15 -2.68
C ILE A 49 -1.69 -11.07 -1.90
N ALA A 50 -2.55 -10.11 -2.24
CA ALA A 50 -3.82 -9.89 -1.55
C ALA A 50 -4.72 -11.14 -1.55
N GLU A 51 -4.84 -11.82 -2.70
CA GLU A 51 -5.58 -13.06 -2.85
C GLU A 51 -4.96 -14.20 -2.02
N SER A 52 -3.63 -14.31 -2.01
CA SER A 52 -2.93 -15.30 -1.18
C SER A 52 -3.16 -15.08 0.32
N GLU A 53 -3.35 -13.83 0.76
CA GLU A 53 -3.64 -13.50 2.16
C GLU A 53 -5.13 -13.50 2.49
N GLY A 54 -6.01 -13.55 1.47
CA GLY A 54 -7.45 -13.32 1.64
C GLY A 54 -7.78 -11.95 2.21
N HIS A 55 -6.92 -10.94 1.98
CA HIS A 55 -7.07 -9.59 2.50
C HIS A 55 -6.82 -8.56 1.41
N HIS A 56 -7.86 -7.80 1.06
CA HIS A 56 -7.88 -7.01 -0.17
C HIS A 56 -7.69 -5.52 0.14
N PRO A 57 -6.64 -4.88 -0.41
CA PRO A 57 -6.41 -3.46 -0.27
C PRO A 57 -7.23 -2.66 -1.29
N ASP A 58 -7.39 -1.37 -1.04
CA ASP A 58 -7.91 -0.43 -2.03
C ASP A 58 -6.78 0.01 -2.97
N LEU A 59 -7.08 -0.04 -4.27
CA LEU A 59 -6.13 0.24 -5.36
C LEU A 59 -6.56 1.48 -6.15
N HIS A 60 -5.72 2.52 -6.17
CA HIS A 60 -6.02 3.78 -6.83
C HIS A 60 -4.98 4.11 -7.91
N LEU A 61 -5.43 4.30 -9.16
CA LEU A 61 -4.59 4.78 -10.26
C LEU A 61 -5.11 6.14 -10.73
N VAL A 62 -4.49 7.20 -10.23
CA VAL A 62 -4.92 8.59 -10.44
C VAL A 62 -3.98 9.29 -11.42
N GLY A 63 -4.53 10.07 -12.36
CA GLY A 63 -3.75 10.85 -13.29
C GLY A 63 -2.74 9.99 -14.08
N TRP A 64 -3.19 8.82 -14.53
CA TRP A 64 -2.49 7.81 -15.35
C TRP A 64 -1.19 7.20 -14.81
N ASN A 65 -0.54 7.75 -13.77
CA ASN A 65 0.71 7.20 -13.22
C ASN A 65 0.88 7.29 -11.71
N ASN A 66 -0.08 7.84 -10.97
CA ASN A 66 -0.01 7.87 -9.52
C ASN A 66 -0.73 6.65 -8.98
N VAL A 67 0.04 5.65 -8.58
CA VAL A 67 -0.46 4.45 -7.92
C VAL A 67 -0.47 4.68 -6.42
N THR A 68 -1.59 4.46 -5.77
CA THR A 68 -1.71 4.44 -4.31
C THR A 68 -2.38 3.15 -3.88
N ILE A 69 -1.85 2.54 -2.84
CA ILE A 69 -2.46 1.41 -2.15
C ILE A 69 -2.86 1.87 -0.75
N GLU A 70 -4.08 1.56 -0.36
CA GLU A 70 -4.59 1.76 0.99
C GLU A 70 -4.99 0.43 1.61
N ILE A 71 -4.60 0.19 2.85
CA ILE A 71 -4.90 -1.05 3.56
C ILE A 71 -5.56 -0.72 4.89
N TRP A 72 -6.74 -1.29 5.11
CA TRP A 72 -7.39 -1.39 6.42
C TRP A 72 -8.40 -2.53 6.42
N THR A 73 -8.82 -2.92 7.61
CA THR A 73 -9.82 -3.98 7.77
C THR A 73 -11.21 -3.36 7.93
N HIS A 74 -12.03 -3.41 6.87
CA HIS A 74 -13.39 -2.84 6.85
C HIS A 74 -14.27 -3.34 7.99
N ALA A 75 -14.22 -4.63 8.30
CA ALA A 75 -15.08 -5.27 9.30
C ALA A 75 -14.88 -4.70 10.73
N VAL A 76 -13.73 -4.10 11.02
CA VAL A 76 -13.43 -3.48 12.32
C VAL A 76 -13.33 -1.96 12.25
N GLY A 77 -13.54 -1.35 11.08
CA GLY A 77 -13.45 0.09 10.88
C GLY A 77 -12.05 0.67 11.16
N GLY A 78 -10.97 -0.08 10.91
CA GLY A 78 -9.61 0.38 11.17
C GLY A 78 -8.55 -0.71 10.98
N LEU A 79 -7.39 -0.53 11.61
CA LEU A 79 -6.24 -1.43 11.43
C LEU A 79 -6.26 -2.67 12.32
N THR A 80 -5.80 -3.79 11.79
CA THR A 80 -5.46 -5.05 12.44
C THR A 80 -4.03 -5.45 12.08
N GLU A 81 -3.48 -6.46 12.74
CA GLU A 81 -2.13 -6.94 12.43
C GLU A 81 -2.01 -7.46 10.99
N ASN A 82 -3.09 -8.00 10.44
CA ASN A 82 -3.14 -8.50 9.06
C ASN A 82 -2.87 -7.40 8.03
N ASP A 83 -3.27 -6.15 8.31
CA ASP A 83 -2.97 -5.01 7.44
C ASP A 83 -1.45 -4.78 7.33
N PHE A 84 -0.73 -4.93 8.44
CA PHE A 84 0.73 -4.80 8.49
C PHE A 84 1.45 -6.00 7.88
N ILE A 85 0.90 -7.21 8.04
CA ILE A 85 1.42 -8.43 7.40
C ILE A 85 1.33 -8.28 5.88
N LEU A 86 0.18 -7.85 5.37
CA LEU A 86 -0.03 -7.62 3.94
C LEU A 86 0.93 -6.53 3.42
N ALA A 87 1.04 -5.40 4.13
CA ALA A 87 1.99 -4.33 3.79
C ALA A 87 3.44 -4.82 3.75
N ALA A 88 3.87 -5.65 4.72
CA ALA A 88 5.21 -6.23 4.76
C ALA A 88 5.47 -7.20 3.60
N LYS A 89 4.46 -7.97 3.18
CA LYS A 89 4.55 -8.82 1.99
C LYS A 89 4.64 -8.00 0.70
N MET A 90 3.98 -6.85 0.60
CA MET A 90 4.18 -5.96 -0.55
C MET A 90 5.56 -5.31 -0.58
N ASN A 91 6.21 -5.10 0.58
CA ASN A 91 7.55 -4.51 0.66
C ASN A 91 8.64 -5.33 -0.02
N VAL A 92 8.45 -6.64 -0.20
CA VAL A 92 9.41 -7.51 -0.89
C VAL A 92 9.27 -7.51 -2.41
N LEU A 93 8.26 -6.84 -2.97
CA LEU A 93 8.13 -6.70 -4.41
C LEU A 93 9.27 -5.84 -4.99
N ASP A 94 9.94 -6.36 -6.02
CA ASP A 94 10.83 -5.53 -6.85
C ASP A 94 10.00 -4.72 -7.84
N LEU A 95 9.89 -3.42 -7.56
CA LEU A 95 9.12 -2.48 -8.36
C LEU A 95 10.00 -1.60 -9.26
N GLN A 96 11.34 -1.72 -9.20
CA GLN A 96 12.24 -0.72 -9.82
C GLN A 96 12.01 -0.55 -11.33
N HIS A 97 11.65 -1.64 -12.03
CA HIS A 97 11.36 -1.60 -13.46
C HIS A 97 10.02 -0.90 -13.78
N LEU A 98 9.10 -0.80 -12.82
CA LEU A 98 7.80 -0.13 -12.94
C LEU A 98 7.88 1.38 -12.65
N LEU A 99 8.75 1.76 -11.71
CA LEU A 99 8.79 3.09 -11.13
C LEU A 99 9.49 4.11 -12.02
N ARG A 100 8.92 5.32 -12.12
CA ARG A 100 9.61 6.45 -12.74
C ARG A 100 10.84 6.77 -11.91
N LYS A 101 12.02 6.82 -12.55
CA LYS A 101 13.25 7.31 -11.88
C LYS A 101 12.98 8.72 -11.35
N LYS A 102 13.35 8.98 -10.08
CA LYS A 102 13.44 10.36 -9.61
C LYS A 102 14.43 11.06 -10.54
N LYS A 103 14.04 12.19 -11.12
CA LYS A 103 15.04 13.06 -11.74
C LYS A 103 15.84 13.59 -10.56
N ASP A 104 17.10 13.21 -10.47
CA ASP A 104 18.04 13.92 -9.62
C ASP A 104 18.01 15.37 -10.11
N GLY A 105 17.56 16.26 -9.23
CA GLY A 105 17.50 17.70 -9.48
C GLY A 105 18.87 18.33 -9.33
#